data_AF-A0A9E0YB25-F1
#
_entry.id   AF-A0A9E0YB25-F1
#
_cell.length_a   1.000
_cell.length_b   1.000
_cell.length_c   1.000
_cell.angle_alpha   90.00
_cell.angle_beta   90.00
_cell.angle_gamma   90.00
#
_symmetry.space_group_name_H-M   'P 1'
#
loop_
_entity.id
_entity.type
_entity.pdbx_description
1 polymer ?
#
loop_
_entity_poly.entity_id
_entity_poly.type
_entity_poly.pdbx_seq_one_letter_code
_entity_poly.pdbx_strand_id
1 'polypeptide(L)'
;MVSSRAWGFLGLFAVAVASSTAQAGAHWWDYARRFTGENDKVRENAIAELRKMPDLRAELKKALGTTEHFLALDVIQVLDLKGMTNDLLAFAEKDKTGYSYHVLNSLLEPKDYARVGQIYLERLDLPKTAPAAKMAILDSAARMELTLGGPRTERLLRDDSPEVRSSVLSLFRNELLRRNYQRGLDVLEKTIADPTFQIRIQTLFLVSELPPSLRRANLGLIDGVLAKCKNDPNVSVKALCATVTTEADQ
;
A
#
# COMPACT_ATOMS: atom_id res chain seq x y z
N MET A 1 -101.62 3.52 16.35
CA MET A 1 -100.64 3.81 15.28
C MET A 1 -99.27 3.87 15.93
N VAL A 2 -98.47 2.83 15.71
CA VAL A 2 -97.20 2.58 16.40
C VAL A 2 -96.06 3.22 15.60
N SER A 3 -95.28 4.08 16.26
CA SER A 3 -94.07 4.69 15.72
C SER A 3 -92.88 3.80 16.06
N SER A 4 -92.20 3.26 15.05
CA SER A 4 -90.92 2.56 15.18
C SER A 4 -89.90 3.27 14.31
N ARG A 5 -88.89 3.89 14.95
CA ARG A 5 -87.69 4.40 14.29
C ARG A 5 -86.53 3.46 14.61
N ALA A 6 -86.07 2.75 13.58
CA ALA A 6 -84.91 1.87 13.62
C ALA A 6 -83.61 2.71 13.57
N TRP A 7 -82.64 2.28 14.38
CA TRP A 7 -81.29 2.85 14.46
C TRP A 7 -80.42 2.27 13.34
N GLY A 8 -79.76 3.13 12.57
CA GLY A 8 -78.76 2.73 11.57
C GLY A 8 -77.40 2.54 12.22
N PHE A 9 -76.87 1.32 12.18
CA PHE A 9 -75.49 1.00 12.56
C PHE A 9 -74.56 1.27 11.36
N LEU A 10 -73.64 2.22 11.53
CA LEU A 10 -72.48 2.45 10.66
C LEU A 10 -71.42 1.38 10.97
N GLY A 11 -71.24 0.41 10.07
CA GLY A 11 -70.12 -0.52 10.10
C GLY A 11 -68.88 0.13 9.49
N LEU A 12 -67.93 0.57 10.33
CA LEU A 12 -66.57 0.88 9.91
C LEU A 12 -65.81 -0.42 9.63
N PHE A 13 -65.56 -0.73 8.37
CA PHE A 13 -64.53 -1.70 7.99
C PHE A 13 -63.16 -1.01 8.09
N ALA A 14 -62.44 -1.26 9.18
CA ALA A 14 -61.02 -0.95 9.28
C ALA A 14 -60.25 -1.94 8.41
N VAL A 15 -59.92 -1.55 7.17
CA VAL A 15 -58.92 -2.24 6.37
C VAL A 15 -57.56 -1.98 7.02
N ALA A 16 -57.07 -2.95 7.77
CA ALA A 16 -55.70 -2.98 8.24
C ALA A 16 -54.79 -3.12 7.02
N VAL A 17 -54.32 -1.98 6.49
CA VAL A 17 -53.18 -1.96 5.57
C VAL A 17 -51.98 -2.40 6.41
N ALA A 18 -51.67 -3.69 6.36
CA ALA A 18 -50.42 -4.22 6.83
C ALA A 18 -49.32 -3.64 5.93
N SER A 19 -48.81 -2.47 6.31
CA SER A 19 -47.59 -1.91 5.77
C SER A 19 -46.46 -2.88 6.11
N SER A 20 -46.17 -3.80 5.19
CA SER A 20 -44.94 -4.57 5.18
C SER A 20 -43.79 -3.60 4.93
N THR A 21 -43.32 -2.94 5.99
CA THR A 21 -42.00 -2.32 5.99
C THR A 21 -41.01 -3.48 5.91
N ALA A 22 -40.62 -3.83 4.68
CA ALA A 22 -39.42 -4.60 4.45
C ALA A 22 -38.31 -3.86 5.22
N GLN A 23 -37.86 -4.49 6.29
CA GLN A 23 -36.78 -3.98 7.11
C GLN A 23 -35.56 -3.96 6.19
N ALA A 24 -35.28 -2.81 5.58
CA ALA A 24 -34.10 -2.63 4.75
C ALA A 24 -32.91 -2.93 5.66
N GLY A 25 -32.33 -4.13 5.48
CA GLY A 25 -31.18 -4.56 6.25
C GLY A 25 -30.07 -3.52 6.11
N ALA A 26 -29.37 -3.23 7.20
CA ALA A 26 -28.24 -2.30 7.16
C ALA A 26 -27.24 -2.72 6.08
N HIS A 27 -26.78 -1.78 5.28
CA HIS A 27 -25.81 -2.05 4.23
C HIS A 27 -24.40 -2.14 4.82
N TRP A 28 -23.50 -2.90 4.18
CA TRP A 28 -22.14 -3.09 4.68
C TRP A 28 -21.37 -1.76 4.84
N TRP A 29 -21.61 -0.77 3.96
CA TRP A 29 -20.94 0.53 4.03
C TRP A 29 -21.36 1.35 5.26
N ASP A 30 -22.54 1.09 5.84
CA ASP A 30 -22.99 1.76 7.08
C ASP A 30 -22.12 1.37 8.28
N TYR A 31 -21.57 0.15 8.25
CA TYR A 31 -20.61 -0.33 9.23
C TYR A 31 -19.18 0.08 8.89
N ALA A 32 -18.79 0.04 7.61
CA ALA A 32 -17.45 0.41 7.17
C ALA A 32 -17.08 1.86 7.56
N ARG A 33 -18.03 2.80 7.43
CA ARG A 33 -17.83 4.22 7.80
C ARG A 33 -17.48 4.43 9.28
N ARG A 34 -17.73 3.44 10.14
CA ARG A 34 -17.44 3.49 11.59
C ARG A 34 -16.01 3.07 11.94
N PHE A 35 -15.16 2.79 10.95
CA PHE A 35 -13.76 2.45 11.20
C PHE A 35 -12.90 3.66 11.61
N THR A 36 -13.30 4.87 11.21
CA THR A 36 -12.56 6.11 11.48
C THR A 36 -13.39 7.08 12.32
N GLY A 37 -12.78 7.71 13.32
CA GLY A 37 -13.41 8.77 14.12
C GLY A 37 -14.36 8.30 15.23
N GLU A 38 -14.63 7.00 15.29
CA GLU A 38 -15.45 6.38 16.33
C GLU A 38 -14.59 5.73 17.43
N ASN A 39 -15.19 5.48 18.59
CA ASN A 39 -14.51 4.75 19.67
C ASN A 39 -14.36 3.25 19.36
N ASP A 40 -13.42 2.60 20.05
CA ASP A 40 -13.05 1.20 19.81
C ASP A 40 -14.25 0.24 19.92
N LYS A 41 -15.16 0.46 20.87
CA LYS A 41 -16.36 -0.37 21.05
C LYS A 41 -17.30 -0.29 19.85
N VAL A 42 -17.49 0.90 19.28
CA VAL A 42 -18.30 1.08 18.06
C VAL A 42 -17.64 0.38 16.87
N ARG A 43 -16.32 0.50 16.74
CA ARG A 43 -15.55 -0.16 15.68
C ARG A 43 -15.63 -1.70 15.78
N GLU A 44 -15.45 -2.24 16.98
CA GLU A 44 -15.56 -3.69 17.24
C GLU A 44 -16.95 -4.23 16.92
N ASN A 45 -18.00 -3.51 17.32
CA ASN A 45 -19.38 -3.88 16.97
C ASN A 45 -19.60 -3.85 15.46
N ALA A 46 -19.10 -2.83 14.76
CA ALA A 46 -19.20 -2.75 13.30
C ALA A 46 -18.51 -3.92 12.60
N ILE A 47 -17.31 -4.30 13.06
CA ILE A 47 -16.57 -5.48 12.60
C ILE A 47 -17.39 -6.76 12.85
N ALA A 48 -17.98 -6.89 14.03
CA ALA A 48 -18.78 -8.06 14.39
C ALA A 48 -20.03 -8.19 13.51
N GLU A 49 -20.71 -7.08 13.18
CA GLU A 49 -21.86 -7.10 12.28
C GLU A 49 -21.47 -7.42 10.83
N LEU A 50 -20.38 -6.84 10.32
CA LEU A 50 -19.86 -7.18 8.99
C LEU A 50 -19.56 -8.67 8.85
N ARG A 51 -18.95 -9.30 9.87
CA ARG A 51 -18.65 -10.76 9.84
C ARG A 51 -19.88 -11.64 9.76
N LYS A 52 -21.06 -11.16 10.17
CA LYS A 52 -22.33 -11.91 10.12
C LYS A 52 -23.00 -11.84 8.74
N MET A 53 -22.54 -10.97 7.85
CA MET A 53 -23.16 -10.78 6.54
C MET A 53 -22.77 -11.92 5.57
N PRO A 54 -23.73 -12.74 5.08
CA PRO A 54 -23.42 -13.93 4.28
C PRO A 54 -22.80 -13.59 2.91
N ASP A 55 -23.26 -12.52 2.27
CA ASP A 55 -22.84 -12.14 0.90
C ASP A 55 -21.77 -11.04 0.87
N LEU A 56 -21.15 -10.73 2.01
CA LEU A 56 -20.24 -9.60 2.14
C LEU A 56 -19.12 -9.63 1.08
N ARG A 57 -18.51 -10.80 0.84
CA ARG A 57 -17.42 -10.91 -0.15
C ARG A 57 -17.88 -10.57 -1.58
N ALA A 58 -19.10 -10.97 -1.95
CA ALA A 58 -19.65 -10.68 -3.27
C ALA A 58 -19.94 -9.18 -3.42
N GLU A 59 -20.51 -8.56 -2.38
CA GLU A 59 -20.77 -7.12 -2.33
C GLU A 59 -19.48 -6.30 -2.38
N LEU A 60 -18.45 -6.69 -1.61
CA LEU A 60 -17.14 -6.03 -1.63
C LEU A 60 -16.47 -6.13 -3.00
N LYS A 61 -16.52 -7.31 -3.63
CA LYS A 61 -15.98 -7.51 -4.99
C LYS A 61 -16.66 -6.58 -6.00
N LYS A 62 -17.99 -6.44 -5.92
CA LYS A 62 -18.74 -5.51 -6.76
C LYS A 62 -18.32 -4.06 -6.48
N ALA A 63 -18.19 -3.70 -5.20
CA ALA A 63 -17.83 -2.36 -4.75
C ALA A 63 -16.41 -1.91 -5.16
N LEU A 64 -15.47 -2.85 -5.36
CA LEU A 64 -14.16 -2.51 -5.95
C LEU A 64 -14.30 -1.82 -7.32
N GLY A 65 -15.37 -2.09 -8.07
CA GLY A 65 -15.64 -1.44 -9.36
C GLY A 65 -16.39 -0.11 -9.29
N THR A 66 -16.68 0.42 -8.09
CA THR A 66 -17.56 1.59 -7.90
C THR A 66 -16.85 2.75 -7.17
N THR A 67 -17.61 3.79 -6.84
CA THR A 67 -17.13 4.91 -6.00
C THR A 67 -16.78 4.49 -4.58
N GLU A 68 -17.35 3.38 -4.09
CA GLU A 68 -17.16 2.90 -2.72
C GLU A 68 -15.93 1.99 -2.55
N HIS A 69 -15.07 1.90 -3.57
CA HIS A 69 -13.93 0.96 -3.55
C HIS A 69 -12.98 1.21 -2.38
N PHE A 70 -12.78 2.44 -1.91
CA PHE A 70 -11.96 2.71 -0.72
C PHE A 70 -12.54 2.07 0.54
N LEU A 71 -13.84 2.25 0.79
CA LEU A 71 -14.52 1.59 1.92
C LEU A 71 -14.47 0.07 1.78
N ALA A 72 -14.60 -0.45 0.55
CA ALA A 72 -14.49 -1.89 0.31
C ALA A 72 -13.09 -2.41 0.66
N LEU A 73 -12.04 -1.68 0.24
CA LEU A 73 -10.65 -1.99 0.57
C LEU A 73 -10.39 -1.96 2.08
N ASP A 74 -10.95 -0.98 2.80
CA ASP A 74 -10.85 -0.90 4.27
C ASP A 74 -11.50 -2.12 4.94
N VAL A 75 -12.71 -2.51 4.52
CA VAL A 75 -13.39 -3.71 5.05
C VAL A 75 -12.59 -4.97 4.76
N ILE A 76 -12.06 -5.10 3.54
CA ILE A 76 -11.24 -6.24 3.14
C ILE A 76 -10.00 -6.37 4.03
N GLN A 77 -9.32 -5.25 4.30
CA GLN A 77 -8.14 -5.20 5.17
C GLN A 77 -8.50 -5.50 6.64
N VAL A 78 -9.49 -4.79 7.20
CA VAL A 78 -9.88 -4.90 8.62
C VAL A 78 -10.38 -6.30 8.97
N LEU A 79 -11.07 -6.96 8.05
CA LEU A 79 -11.58 -8.32 8.25
C LEU A 79 -10.59 -9.41 7.83
N ASP A 80 -9.38 -9.06 7.38
CA ASP A 80 -8.35 -9.99 6.90
C ASP A 80 -8.90 -10.99 5.87
N LEU A 81 -9.60 -10.48 4.84
CA LEU A 81 -10.26 -11.32 3.84
C LEU A 81 -9.28 -11.86 2.78
N LYS A 82 -8.32 -12.70 3.20
CA LYS A 82 -7.28 -13.31 2.35
C LYS A 82 -7.80 -14.01 1.09
N GLY A 83 -9.05 -14.50 1.13
CA GLY A 83 -9.74 -15.09 -0.02
C GLY A 83 -9.96 -14.12 -1.18
N MET A 84 -9.85 -12.81 -0.96
CA MET A 84 -10.05 -11.76 -1.98
C MET A 84 -8.76 -11.33 -2.69
N THR A 85 -7.61 -11.94 -2.38
CA THR A 85 -6.30 -11.62 -2.99
C THR A 85 -6.33 -11.59 -4.52
N ASN A 86 -7.03 -12.53 -5.17
CA ASN A 86 -7.12 -12.55 -6.65
C ASN A 86 -8.01 -11.43 -7.20
N ASP A 87 -9.11 -11.09 -6.51
CA ASP A 87 -9.98 -9.98 -6.90
C ASP A 87 -9.24 -8.65 -6.73
N LEU A 88 -8.48 -8.49 -5.65
CA LEU A 88 -7.61 -7.33 -5.42
C LEU A 88 -6.52 -7.21 -6.47
N LEU A 89 -5.87 -8.32 -6.84
CA LEU A 89 -4.88 -8.32 -7.93
C LEU A 89 -5.52 -7.82 -9.22
N ALA A 90 -6.69 -8.32 -9.61
CA ALA A 90 -7.39 -7.87 -10.82
C ALA A 90 -7.80 -6.39 -10.74
N PHE A 91 -8.27 -5.93 -9.58
CA PHE A 91 -8.62 -4.52 -9.35
C PHE A 91 -7.40 -3.58 -9.43
N ALA A 92 -6.28 -4.00 -8.84
CA ALA A 92 -5.05 -3.21 -8.71
C ALA A 92 -4.39 -2.83 -10.05
N GLU A 93 -4.81 -3.42 -11.16
CA GLU A 93 -4.38 -2.98 -12.50
C GLU A 93 -5.00 -1.65 -12.94
N LYS A 94 -6.15 -1.30 -12.34
CA LYS A 94 -6.93 -0.09 -12.66
C LYS A 94 -6.83 0.96 -11.56
N ASP A 95 -6.33 0.57 -10.39
CA ASP A 95 -6.10 1.47 -9.26
C ASP A 95 -4.93 2.40 -9.53
N LYS A 96 -5.23 3.70 -9.59
CA LYS A 96 -4.24 4.77 -9.79
C LYS A 96 -3.63 5.27 -8.48
N THR A 97 -4.26 4.97 -7.35
CA THR A 97 -3.83 5.45 -6.04
C THR A 97 -2.76 4.59 -5.40
N GLY A 98 -2.65 3.33 -5.82
CA GLY A 98 -1.77 2.34 -5.20
C GLY A 98 -2.32 1.75 -3.90
N TYR A 99 -3.46 2.23 -3.40
CA TYR A 99 -4.05 1.78 -2.13
C TYR A 99 -4.40 0.30 -2.14
N SER A 100 -4.86 -0.23 -3.27
CA SER A 100 -5.12 -1.67 -3.43
C SER A 100 -3.88 -2.53 -3.21
N TYR A 101 -2.68 -2.05 -3.56
CA TYR A 101 -1.44 -2.78 -3.27
C TYR A 101 -1.13 -2.76 -1.78
N HIS A 102 -1.40 -1.67 -1.06
CA HIS A 102 -1.23 -1.65 0.40
C HIS A 102 -2.15 -2.67 1.08
N VAL A 103 -3.42 -2.72 0.69
CA VAL A 103 -4.37 -3.72 1.20
C VAL A 103 -3.91 -5.13 0.84
N LEU A 104 -3.59 -5.39 -0.44
CA LEU A 104 -3.06 -6.67 -0.89
C LEU A 104 -1.84 -7.09 -0.05
N ASN A 105 -0.86 -6.20 0.11
CA ASN A 105 0.36 -6.41 0.89
C ASN A 105 0.09 -6.78 2.36
N SER A 106 -0.98 -6.29 2.97
CA SER A 106 -1.35 -6.66 4.35
C SER A 106 -1.96 -8.05 4.47
N LEU A 107 -2.51 -8.60 3.38
CA LEU A 107 -3.18 -9.90 3.35
C LEU A 107 -2.26 -11.05 2.92
N LEU A 108 -1.10 -10.75 2.32
CA LEU A 108 -0.21 -11.77 1.75
C LEU A 108 0.48 -12.60 2.82
N GLU A 109 0.45 -13.92 2.63
CA GLU A 109 1.19 -14.87 3.44
C GLU A 109 2.47 -15.31 2.71
N PRO A 110 3.48 -15.88 3.41
CA PRO A 110 4.72 -16.33 2.77
C PRO A 110 4.52 -17.29 1.58
N LYS A 111 3.47 -18.12 1.63
CA LYS A 111 3.11 -19.04 0.54
C LYS A 111 2.69 -18.32 -0.76
N ASP A 112 2.25 -17.07 -0.66
CA ASP A 112 1.81 -16.26 -1.80
C ASP A 112 2.97 -15.48 -2.46
N TYR A 113 4.08 -15.28 -1.75
CA TYR A 113 5.15 -14.35 -2.13
C TYR A 113 5.76 -14.66 -3.50
N ALA A 114 5.99 -15.93 -3.83
CA ALA A 114 6.55 -16.29 -5.13
C ALA A 114 5.62 -15.91 -6.30
N ARG A 115 4.33 -16.28 -6.20
CA ARG A 115 3.34 -16.00 -7.25
C ARG A 115 3.05 -14.51 -7.37
N VAL A 116 2.79 -13.84 -6.25
CA VAL A 116 2.44 -12.41 -6.25
C VAL A 116 3.65 -11.56 -6.56
N GLY A 117 4.83 -11.95 -6.12
CA GLY A 117 6.08 -11.30 -6.45
C GLY A 117 6.36 -11.29 -7.96
N GLN A 118 6.09 -12.38 -8.66
CA GLN A 118 6.22 -12.42 -10.12
C GLN A 118 5.27 -11.41 -10.80
N ILE A 119 4.00 -11.36 -10.37
CA ILE A 119 3.03 -10.37 -10.86
C ILE A 119 3.52 -8.94 -10.57
N TYR A 120 4.09 -8.70 -9.40
CA TYR A 120 4.62 -7.40 -9.01
C TYR A 120 5.78 -6.97 -9.91
N LEU A 121 6.73 -7.88 -10.20
CA LEU A 121 7.83 -7.61 -11.12
C LEU A 121 7.34 -7.27 -12.53
N GLU A 122 6.36 -8.01 -13.04
CA GLU A 122 5.73 -7.73 -14.33
C GLU A 122 5.07 -6.34 -14.33
N ARG A 123 4.38 -5.97 -13.25
CA ARG A 123 3.73 -4.66 -13.13
C ARG A 123 4.71 -3.51 -13.03
N LEU A 124 5.88 -3.70 -12.42
CA LEU A 124 6.95 -2.70 -12.43
C LEU A 124 7.51 -2.43 -13.83
N ASP A 125 7.32 -3.36 -14.78
CA ASP A 125 7.71 -3.18 -16.18
C ASP A 125 6.65 -2.47 -17.03
N LEU A 126 5.41 -2.41 -16.57
CA LEU A 126 4.33 -1.77 -17.32
C LEU A 126 4.38 -0.25 -17.18
N PRO A 127 4.42 0.51 -18.30
CA PRO A 127 4.38 1.98 -18.26
C PRO A 127 3.13 2.55 -17.60
N LYS A 128 2.01 1.81 -17.67
CA LYS A 128 0.71 2.22 -17.12
C LYS A 128 0.61 2.10 -15.59
N THR A 129 1.57 1.44 -14.93
CA THR A 129 1.54 1.29 -13.47
C THR A 129 1.83 2.63 -12.81
N ALA A 130 0.88 3.12 -12.02
CA ALA A 130 0.98 4.42 -11.36
C ALA A 130 2.21 4.48 -10.42
N PRO A 131 2.86 5.65 -10.25
CA PRO A 131 4.00 5.79 -9.34
C PRO A 131 3.72 5.29 -7.91
N ALA A 132 2.57 5.63 -7.34
CA ALA A 132 2.18 5.15 -6.01
C ALA A 132 2.06 3.62 -5.94
N ALA A 133 1.55 2.99 -6.99
CA ALA A 133 1.52 1.52 -7.10
C ALA A 133 2.94 0.93 -7.19
N LYS A 134 3.84 1.53 -8.00
CA LYS A 134 5.24 1.10 -8.07
C LYS A 134 5.92 1.20 -6.70
N MET A 135 5.70 2.27 -5.94
CA MET A 135 6.23 2.43 -4.59
C MET A 135 5.73 1.33 -3.65
N ALA A 136 4.41 1.08 -3.62
CA ALA A 136 3.82 0.05 -2.78
C ALA A 136 4.32 -1.37 -3.16
N ILE A 137 4.55 -1.62 -4.45
CA ILE A 137 5.16 -2.86 -4.94
C ILE A 137 6.62 -2.96 -4.45
N LEU A 138 7.43 -1.90 -4.61
CA LEU A 138 8.85 -1.88 -4.24
C LEU A 138 9.06 -2.05 -2.73
N ASP A 139 8.22 -1.42 -1.91
CA ASP A 139 8.24 -1.60 -0.46
C ASP A 139 7.99 -3.07 -0.09
N SER A 140 7.02 -3.71 -0.74
CA SER A 140 6.75 -5.13 -0.50
C SER A 140 7.75 -6.09 -1.12
N ALA A 141 8.45 -5.70 -2.19
CA ALA A 141 9.50 -6.49 -2.80
C ALA A 141 10.61 -6.83 -1.79
N ALA A 142 10.93 -5.91 -0.87
CA ALA A 142 11.93 -6.15 0.18
C ALA A 142 11.52 -7.27 1.14
N ARG A 143 10.24 -7.29 1.55
CA ARG A 143 9.68 -8.31 2.43
C ARG A 143 9.49 -9.66 1.72
N MET A 144 9.16 -9.63 0.43
CA MET A 144 9.03 -10.82 -0.42
C MET A 144 10.37 -11.32 -0.96
N GLU A 145 11.46 -10.63 -0.63
CA GLU A 145 12.81 -11.01 -1.03
C GLU A 145 13.03 -11.04 -2.55
N LEU A 146 12.32 -10.18 -3.28
CA LEU A 146 12.37 -10.14 -4.74
C LEU A 146 13.61 -9.39 -5.21
N THR A 147 14.29 -9.95 -6.21
CA THR A 147 15.41 -9.28 -6.89
C THR A 147 14.92 -8.64 -8.19
N LEU A 148 15.12 -7.33 -8.34
CA LEU A 148 14.65 -6.61 -9.52
C LEU A 148 15.40 -6.99 -10.81
N GLY A 149 16.68 -7.33 -10.71
CA GLY A 149 17.55 -7.51 -11.88
C GLY A 149 18.00 -6.18 -12.48
N GLY A 150 19.19 -6.18 -13.10
CA GLY A 150 19.89 -4.96 -13.55
C GLY A 150 19.05 -4.08 -14.47
N PRO A 151 18.49 -4.61 -15.58
CA PRO A 151 17.69 -3.80 -16.51
C PRO A 151 16.49 -3.10 -15.87
N ARG A 152 15.82 -3.76 -14.92
CA ARG A 152 14.68 -3.20 -14.19
C ARG A 152 15.12 -2.15 -13.20
N THR A 153 16.20 -2.40 -12.46
CA THR A 153 16.82 -1.42 -11.56
C THR A 153 17.20 -0.15 -12.31
N GLU A 154 17.90 -0.25 -13.45
CA GLU A 154 18.30 0.90 -14.26
C GLU A 154 17.10 1.75 -14.69
N ARG A 155 16.03 1.09 -15.14
CA ARG A 155 14.83 1.77 -15.60
C ARG A 155 14.12 2.48 -14.45
N LEU A 156 13.97 1.82 -13.30
CA LEU A 156 13.30 2.40 -12.13
C LEU A 156 14.11 3.51 -11.47
N LEU A 157 15.45 3.46 -11.52
CA LEU A 157 16.33 4.57 -11.11
C LEU A 157 16.27 5.78 -12.06
N ARG A 158 15.62 5.65 -13.22
CA ARG A 158 15.36 6.75 -14.17
C ARG A 158 13.86 7.10 -14.25
N ASP A 159 13.04 6.54 -13.36
CA ASP A 159 11.61 6.87 -13.30
C ASP A 159 11.45 8.36 -12.99
N ASP A 160 10.48 9.02 -13.63
CA ASP A 160 10.24 10.46 -13.46
C ASP A 160 9.89 10.81 -12.01
N SER A 161 9.21 9.89 -11.30
CA SER A 161 8.84 10.09 -9.90
C SER A 161 10.05 9.90 -8.98
N PRO A 162 10.48 10.95 -8.24
CA PRO A 162 11.54 10.79 -7.23
C PRO A 162 11.14 9.81 -6.12
N GLU A 163 9.86 9.65 -5.83
CA GLU A 163 9.37 8.71 -4.84
C GLU A 163 9.58 7.25 -5.27
N VAL A 164 9.42 6.94 -6.56
CA VAL A 164 9.77 5.62 -7.12
C VAL A 164 11.27 5.38 -7.02
N ARG A 165 12.10 6.35 -7.44
CA ARG A 165 13.57 6.24 -7.34
C ARG A 165 14.03 6.05 -5.89
N SER A 166 13.46 6.80 -4.95
CA SER A 166 13.70 6.65 -3.50
C SER A 166 13.27 5.27 -2.99
N SER A 167 12.16 4.72 -3.48
CA SER A 167 11.70 3.37 -3.12
C SER A 167 12.65 2.28 -3.61
N VAL A 168 13.28 2.46 -4.78
CA VAL A 168 14.36 1.56 -5.25
C VAL A 168 15.53 1.58 -4.29
N LEU A 169 15.99 2.77 -3.87
CA LEU A 169 17.08 2.91 -2.90
C LEU A 169 16.73 2.22 -1.56
N SER A 170 15.49 2.36 -1.08
CA SER A 170 15.00 1.69 0.13
C SER A 170 14.99 0.16 0.01
N LEU A 171 14.62 -0.38 -1.15
CA LEU A 171 14.71 -1.82 -1.41
C LEU A 171 16.17 -2.30 -1.29
N PHE A 172 17.11 -1.60 -1.93
CA PHE A 172 18.52 -1.99 -1.89
C PHE A 172 19.17 -1.78 -0.52
N ARG A 173 18.72 -0.80 0.26
CA ARG A 173 19.08 -0.69 1.68
C ARG A 173 18.78 -1.99 2.43
N ASN A 174 17.58 -2.54 2.26
CA ASN A 174 17.22 -3.81 2.89
C ASN A 174 18.08 -4.97 2.39
N GLU A 175 18.37 -5.05 1.08
CA GLU A 175 19.25 -6.09 0.53
C GLU A 175 20.69 -6.00 1.07
N LEU A 176 21.26 -4.81 1.09
CA LEU A 176 22.63 -4.57 1.56
C LEU A 176 22.77 -4.89 3.05
N LEU A 177 21.86 -4.36 3.88
CA LEU A 177 21.95 -4.50 5.33
C LEU A 177 21.62 -5.90 5.83
N ARG A 178 20.66 -6.60 5.19
CA ARG A 178 20.24 -7.94 5.65
C ARG A 178 21.02 -9.08 5.02
N ARG A 179 21.46 -8.92 3.76
CA ARG A 179 21.99 -10.04 2.96
C ARG A 179 23.44 -9.87 2.55
N ASN A 180 24.06 -8.75 2.93
CA ASN A 180 25.42 -8.44 2.53
C ASN A 180 25.58 -8.41 0.99
N TYR A 181 24.52 -8.03 0.28
CA TYR A 181 24.40 -8.27 -1.16
C TYR A 181 25.09 -7.15 -1.95
N GLN A 182 26.30 -7.41 -2.43
CA GLN A 182 27.15 -6.43 -3.13
C GLN A 182 26.48 -5.77 -4.33
N ARG A 183 25.50 -6.45 -4.96
CA ARG A 183 24.78 -5.93 -6.12
C ARG A 183 24.11 -4.58 -5.83
N GLY A 184 23.73 -4.29 -4.58
CA GLY A 184 23.11 -3.00 -4.25
C GLY A 184 24.07 -1.81 -4.22
N LEU A 185 25.38 -2.03 -4.34
CA LEU A 185 26.37 -0.95 -4.24
C LEU A 185 26.43 -0.09 -5.50
N ASP A 186 26.16 -0.65 -6.68
CA ASP A 186 26.14 0.10 -7.96
C ASP A 186 25.01 1.15 -7.97
N VAL A 187 23.94 0.92 -7.21
CA VAL A 187 22.84 1.85 -7.00
C VAL A 187 23.34 3.13 -6.32
N LEU A 188 24.27 3.03 -5.36
CA LEU A 188 24.79 4.19 -4.63
C LEU A 188 25.46 5.21 -5.56
N GLU A 189 26.22 4.75 -6.55
CA GLU A 189 26.90 5.63 -7.50
C GLU A 189 25.93 6.41 -8.39
N LYS A 190 24.76 5.82 -8.66
CA LYS A 190 23.69 6.42 -9.46
C LYS A 190 22.88 7.38 -8.61
N THR A 191 22.47 6.96 -7.42
CA THR A 191 21.58 7.76 -6.56
C THR A 191 22.28 8.94 -5.91
N ILE A 192 23.60 8.91 -5.70
CA ILE A 192 24.35 10.10 -5.26
C ILE A 192 24.41 11.20 -6.34
N ALA A 193 24.19 10.84 -7.61
CA ALA A 193 24.10 11.79 -8.72
C ALA A 193 22.65 12.18 -9.05
N ASP A 194 21.67 11.73 -8.26
CA ASP A 194 20.25 12.02 -8.50
C ASP A 194 19.98 13.53 -8.38
N PRO A 195 19.17 14.15 -9.27
CA PRO A 195 18.84 15.58 -9.17
C PRO A 195 18.12 15.95 -7.87
N THR A 196 17.41 15.01 -7.25
CA THR A 196 16.63 15.23 -6.03
C THR A 196 17.53 15.17 -4.80
N PHE A 197 17.61 16.27 -4.04
CA PHE A 197 18.50 16.36 -2.88
C PHE A 197 18.19 15.29 -1.81
N GLN A 198 16.91 14.94 -1.62
CA GLN A 198 16.48 13.93 -0.64
C GLN A 198 17.06 12.55 -0.95
N ILE A 199 17.13 12.16 -2.23
CA ILE A 199 17.68 10.86 -2.65
C ILE A 199 19.19 10.83 -2.41
N ARG A 200 19.89 11.94 -2.68
CA ARG A 200 21.32 12.07 -2.37
C ARG A 200 21.60 11.96 -0.87
N ILE A 201 20.78 12.61 -0.03
CA ILE A 201 20.86 12.48 1.43
C ILE A 201 20.62 11.03 1.89
N GLN A 202 19.57 10.37 1.38
CA GLN A 202 19.30 8.96 1.70
C GLN A 202 20.45 8.03 1.28
N THR A 203 21.12 8.35 0.15
CA THR A 203 22.28 7.59 -0.32
C THR A 203 23.44 7.69 0.67
N LEU A 204 23.71 8.89 1.20
CA LEU A 204 24.77 9.08 2.20
C LEU A 204 24.47 8.38 3.52
N PHE A 205 23.20 8.40 3.98
CA PHE A 205 22.80 7.62 5.14
C PHE A 205 22.98 6.11 4.92
N LEU A 206 22.67 5.61 3.73
CA LEU A 206 22.92 4.21 3.42
C LEU A 206 24.42 3.87 3.46
N VAL A 207 25.28 4.76 2.93
CA VAL A 207 26.74 4.60 3.02
C VAL A 207 27.21 4.53 4.47
N SER A 208 26.71 5.41 5.35
CA SER A 208 27.08 5.40 6.78
C SER A 208 26.62 4.12 7.50
N GLU A 209 25.52 3.51 7.05
CA GLU A 209 24.96 2.28 7.62
C GLU A 209 25.61 0.99 7.10
N LEU A 210 26.44 1.06 6.05
CA LEU A 210 27.07 -0.15 5.49
C LEU A 210 27.93 -0.88 6.54
N PRO A 211 27.78 -2.20 6.68
CA PRO A 211 28.67 -3.01 7.51
C PRO A 211 30.15 -2.77 7.18
N PRO A 212 31.06 -2.72 8.18
CA PRO A 212 32.49 -2.47 7.95
C PRO A 212 33.13 -3.42 6.94
N SER A 213 32.66 -4.68 6.88
CA SER A 213 33.12 -5.68 5.90
C SER A 213 32.80 -5.28 4.46
N LEU A 214 31.57 -4.81 4.18
CA LEU A 214 31.19 -4.32 2.85
C LEU A 214 31.93 -3.04 2.49
N ARG A 215 32.03 -2.10 3.43
CA ARG A 215 32.72 -0.83 3.21
C ARG A 215 34.17 -1.08 2.80
N ARG A 216 34.90 -1.91 3.57
CA ARG A 216 36.30 -2.27 3.27
C ARG A 216 36.46 -3.02 1.94
N ALA A 217 35.54 -3.93 1.63
CA ALA A 217 35.58 -4.67 0.37
C ALA A 217 35.31 -3.79 -0.86
N ASN A 218 34.74 -2.60 -0.68
CA ASN A 218 34.28 -1.74 -1.77
C ASN A 218 34.76 -0.29 -1.61
N LEU A 219 35.93 -0.07 -0.99
CA LEU A 219 36.46 1.28 -0.72
C LEU A 219 36.47 2.18 -1.95
N GLY A 220 36.94 1.68 -3.10
CA GLY A 220 36.98 2.49 -4.32
C GLY A 220 35.61 3.01 -4.79
N LEU A 221 34.54 2.22 -4.62
CA LEU A 221 33.18 2.66 -4.93
C LEU A 221 32.69 3.70 -3.91
N ILE A 222 32.94 3.44 -2.62
CA ILE A 222 32.55 4.37 -1.55
C ILE A 222 33.28 5.70 -1.69
N ASP A 223 34.58 5.68 -1.98
CA ASP A 223 35.39 6.87 -2.26
C ASP A 223 34.86 7.62 -3.48
N GLY A 224 34.43 6.91 -4.53
CA GLY A 224 33.78 7.50 -5.69
C GLY A 224 32.46 8.22 -5.35
N VAL A 225 31.64 7.61 -4.50
CA VAL A 225 30.41 8.23 -3.97
C VAL A 225 30.74 9.46 -3.12
N LEU A 226 31.73 9.36 -2.23
CA LEU A 226 32.13 10.45 -1.35
C LEU A 226 32.77 11.62 -2.12
N ALA A 227 33.53 11.34 -3.18
CA ALA A 227 34.09 12.36 -4.06
C ALA A 227 33.00 13.18 -4.76
N LYS A 228 31.91 12.53 -5.21
CA LYS A 228 30.76 13.22 -5.81
C LYS A 228 30.06 14.13 -4.79
N CYS A 229 29.86 13.68 -3.55
CA CYS A 229 29.14 14.48 -2.56
C CYS A 229 29.93 15.68 -2.01
N LYS A 230 31.27 15.63 -1.99
CA LYS A 230 32.11 16.78 -1.59
C LYS A 230 31.85 18.03 -2.44
N ASN A 231 31.51 17.81 -3.71
CA ASN A 231 31.22 18.86 -4.68
C ASN A 231 29.72 19.10 -4.89
N ASP A 232 28.84 18.54 -4.05
CA ASP A 232 27.39 18.68 -4.22
C ASP A 232 26.94 20.15 -4.15
N PRO A 233 26.06 20.64 -5.03
CA PRO A 233 25.60 22.04 -4.95
C PRO A 233 24.84 22.35 -3.64
N ASN A 234 24.29 21.34 -2.95
CA ASN A 234 23.54 21.53 -1.71
C ASN A 234 24.45 21.45 -0.47
N VAL A 235 24.42 22.50 0.35
CA VAL A 235 25.26 22.62 1.57
C VAL A 235 24.98 21.52 2.60
N SER A 236 23.74 21.05 2.72
CA SER A 236 23.38 19.98 3.66
C SER A 236 23.95 18.63 3.21
N VAL A 237 23.98 18.38 1.90
CA VAL A 237 24.61 17.17 1.35
C VAL A 237 26.13 17.20 1.59
N LYS A 238 26.78 18.35 1.36
CA LYS A 238 28.23 18.51 1.68
C LYS A 238 28.53 18.30 3.16
N ALA A 239 27.71 18.86 4.05
CA ALA A 239 27.90 18.73 5.49
C ALA A 239 27.79 17.27 5.92
N LEU A 240 26.75 16.56 5.48
CA LEU A 240 26.58 15.14 5.76
C LEU A 240 27.73 14.30 5.19
N CYS A 241 28.17 14.60 3.97
CA CYS A 241 29.31 13.95 3.31
C CYS A 241 30.59 14.00 4.16
N ALA A 242 30.87 15.14 4.81
CA ALA A 242 32.03 15.31 5.69
C ALA A 242 31.93 14.42 6.95
N THR A 243 30.74 14.32 7.55
CA THR A 243 30.49 13.45 8.71
C THR A 243 30.72 11.97 8.35
N VAL A 244 30.11 11.51 7.24
CA VAL A 244 30.24 10.10 6.81
C VAL A 244 31.69 9.74 6.47
N THR A 245 32.47 10.67 5.91
CA THR A 245 33.90 10.45 5.62
C THR A 245 34.69 10.25 6.93
N THR A 246 34.45 11.09 7.94
CA THR A 246 35.18 11.04 9.21
C THR A 246 34.94 9.72 9.96
N GLU A 247 33.73 9.18 9.88
CA GLU A 247 33.39 7.87 10.46
C GLU A 247 33.96 6.70 9.66
N ALA A 248 34.29 6.88 8.39
CA ALA A 248 34.88 5.83 7.56
C ALA A 248 36.38 5.62 7.83
N ASP A 249 37.05 6.65 8.34
CA ASP A 249 38.48 6.63 8.68
C ASP A 249 38.77 6.04 10.07
N GLN A 250 37.72 5.73 10.86
CA GLN A 250 37.80 5.09 12.19
C GLN A 250 37.54 3.58 12.11
#